data_AF-A0A914GV71-F1
#
_entry.id   AF-A0A914GV71-F1
#
_cell.length_a   1.000
_cell.length_b   1.000
_cell.length_c   1.000
_cell.angle_alpha   90.00
_cell.angle_beta   90.00
_cell.angle_gamma   90.00
#
_symmetry.space_group_name_H-M   'P 1'
#
loop_
_entity.id
_entity.type
_entity.pdbx_description
1 polymer ?
#
loop_
_entity_poly.entity_id
_entity_poly.type
_entity_poly.pdbx_seq_one_letter_code
_entity_poly.pdbx_strand_id
1 'polypeptide(L)'
;MPKKFQSENTKAVASRARKTEAKATERARDEQAKEDAHWRDDDKHVQKKAQRKNDLEQKRQQELDRKQANKQAYEQELSTLAEAKQKQQQQPATKVTQAQIERERQLEEMRRKEAERVRLLELKNIMVQDEAELLGGNVNRLSIDGQVAQTVEEAISVLKQPTDQHQQQDLHPEKRVRAAFTAFEERRLAELKEERPTLRLSQLKQLVKKEWLKSLENPLNQHIIGIRRNAFKKLDLFTDSKRKKMWQLTETLIANVARKLYGFDMCKKDKEKTPIAEPLGVVAAAVYLIFVFVFIPVPFYEWLSQNILFAGGTEGGHGTQIERDHFPYENLLSIIKHFRYLYLLKVLNCFPFYVLDLRWRHKLLFPALSSLPLLLLYLVSRHPTAMILPKFLHLPLGGVSYLELGPFYYVFILLLVVFCTNAINIIAGINGVEVGQSLVIAASIAMFNIVQVFRLSPASAWHHSLSLCFLLPFIGICGRHLLLLGRHDHRLPQVLNFLYSCPQLFHFIPCPRHRLPRLNPNMNWLEMSMVELQPHKLSRVGQMCLHILIRTHLVHYEEFDKDGERWLRVNNLTILNFILKFVCSVIAFILRFYFARLLYDTVN
;
A
#
# COMPACT_ATOMS: atom_id res chain seq x y z
N MET A 1 61.36 3.74 -31.04
CA MET A 1 61.28 4.43 -29.73
C MET A 1 59.97 5.20 -29.66
N PRO A 2 58.95 4.75 -28.91
CA PRO A 2 57.73 5.52 -28.74
C PRO A 2 58.01 6.67 -27.76
N LYS A 3 57.70 7.89 -28.18
CA LYS A 3 57.85 9.13 -27.40
C LYS A 3 57.16 8.95 -26.05
N LYS A 4 57.90 9.15 -24.96
CA LYS A 4 57.38 9.24 -23.59
C LYS A 4 56.25 10.27 -23.59
N PHE A 5 55.00 9.81 -23.53
CA PHE A 5 53.88 10.66 -23.17
C PHE A 5 54.24 11.25 -21.81
N GLN A 6 54.31 12.59 -21.75
CA GLN A 6 54.48 13.30 -20.50
C GLN A 6 53.32 12.87 -19.60
N SER A 7 53.63 12.03 -18.61
CA SER A 7 52.69 11.69 -17.55
C SER A 7 52.28 13.00 -16.90
N GLU A 8 51.06 13.46 -17.16
CA GLU A 8 50.54 14.64 -16.48
C GLU A 8 50.71 14.44 -14.98
N ASN A 9 51.23 15.46 -14.29
CA ASN A 9 51.48 15.37 -12.86
C ASN A 9 50.15 15.08 -12.16
N THR A 10 50.05 13.93 -11.50
CA THR A 10 48.83 13.45 -10.83
C THR A 10 48.24 14.51 -9.87
N LYS A 11 49.09 15.40 -9.35
CA LYS A 11 48.71 16.54 -8.51
C LYS A 11 47.92 17.60 -9.26
N ALA A 12 48.28 17.89 -10.51
CA ALA A 12 47.61 18.88 -11.34
C ALA A 12 46.20 18.41 -11.77
N VAL A 13 46.06 17.12 -12.08
CA VAL A 13 44.77 16.52 -12.45
C VAL A 13 43.80 16.52 -11.26
N ALA A 14 44.27 16.11 -10.08
CA ALA A 14 43.46 16.14 -8.85
C ALA A 14 43.01 17.56 -8.46
N SER A 15 43.88 18.56 -8.61
CA SER A 15 43.54 19.97 -8.34
C SER A 15 42.47 20.51 -9.30
N ARG A 16 42.57 20.20 -10.61
CA ARG A 16 41.57 20.59 -11.60
C ARG A 16 40.20 19.97 -11.30
N ALA A 17 40.15 18.69 -10.92
CA ALA A 17 38.92 17.99 -10.56
C ALA A 17 38.20 18.63 -9.35
N ARG A 18 38.94 19.01 -8.30
CA ARG A 18 38.38 19.73 -7.14
C ARG A 18 37.79 21.09 -7.54
N LYS A 19 38.49 21.84 -8.40
CA LYS A 19 37.99 23.14 -8.89
C LYS A 19 36.74 23.01 -9.74
N THR A 20 36.61 21.95 -10.53
CA THR A 20 35.39 21.71 -11.33
C THR A 20 34.21 21.30 -10.45
N GLU A 21 34.44 20.49 -9.41
CA GLU A 21 33.40 20.06 -8.48
C GLU A 21 32.88 21.22 -7.63
N ALA A 22 33.78 22.06 -7.09
CA ALA A 22 33.40 23.27 -6.36
C ALA A 22 32.53 24.21 -7.22
N LYS A 23 32.93 24.48 -8.48
CA LYS A 23 32.15 25.30 -9.42
C LYS A 23 30.80 24.69 -9.76
N ALA A 24 30.69 23.36 -9.83
CA ALA A 24 29.42 22.69 -10.08
C ALA A 24 28.47 22.81 -8.87
N THR A 25 28.99 22.67 -7.65
CA THR A 25 28.19 22.82 -6.42
C THR A 25 27.69 24.25 -6.22
N GLU A 26 28.51 25.24 -6.57
CA GLU A 26 28.14 26.66 -6.51
C GLU A 26 27.03 26.98 -7.51
N ARG A 27 27.17 26.54 -8.77
CA ARG A 27 26.12 26.69 -9.80
C ARG A 27 24.80 26.04 -9.40
N ALA A 28 24.85 24.84 -8.82
CA ALA A 28 23.64 24.15 -8.37
C ALA A 28 22.93 24.91 -7.25
N ARG A 29 23.67 25.53 -6.32
CA ARG A 29 23.10 26.38 -5.27
C ARG A 29 22.47 27.65 -5.85
N ASP A 30 23.13 28.27 -6.83
CA ASP A 30 22.61 29.48 -7.49
C ASP A 30 21.34 29.19 -8.30
N GLU A 31 21.28 28.06 -8.99
CA GLU A 31 20.07 27.62 -9.72
C GLU A 31 18.92 27.34 -8.76
N GLN A 32 19.18 26.63 -7.66
CA GLN A 32 18.17 26.37 -6.64
C GLN A 32 17.65 27.67 -6.00
N ALA A 33 18.53 28.61 -5.69
CA ALA A 33 18.14 29.90 -5.14
C ALA A 33 17.28 30.73 -6.11
N LYS A 34 17.51 30.62 -7.42
CA LYS A 34 16.68 31.27 -8.46
C LYS A 34 15.31 30.62 -8.58
N GLU A 35 15.23 29.30 -8.54
CA GLU A 35 13.95 28.57 -8.54
C GLU A 35 13.13 28.90 -7.29
N ASP A 36 13.75 28.87 -6.11
CA ASP A 36 13.11 29.23 -4.84
C ASP A 36 12.65 30.69 -4.83
N ALA A 37 13.38 31.60 -5.48
CA ALA A 37 12.96 32.99 -5.66
C ALA A 37 11.79 33.13 -6.64
N HIS A 38 11.78 32.37 -7.74
CA HIS A 38 10.69 32.37 -8.72
C HIS A 38 9.38 31.84 -8.11
N TRP A 39 9.45 30.87 -7.20
CA TRP A 39 8.29 30.28 -6.53
C TRP A 39 7.94 30.93 -5.19
N ARG A 40 8.54 32.07 -4.85
CA ARG A 40 8.20 32.80 -3.62
C ARG A 40 6.85 33.50 -3.78
N ASP A 41 5.91 33.19 -2.89
CA ASP A 41 4.60 33.84 -2.79
C ASP A 41 4.57 34.83 -1.61
N ASP A 42 4.38 36.12 -1.93
CA ASP A 42 4.39 37.24 -0.98
C ASP A 42 2.97 37.67 -0.56
N ASP A 43 1.92 36.86 -0.82
CA ASP A 43 0.57 37.19 -0.36
C ASP A 43 0.49 37.22 1.18
N LYS A 44 0.37 38.45 1.70
CA LYS A 44 0.26 38.77 3.13
C LYS A 44 -0.90 38.04 3.82
N HIS A 45 -2.00 37.76 3.13
CA HIS A 45 -3.14 37.04 3.72
C HIS A 45 -2.85 35.55 3.89
N VAL A 46 -2.15 34.94 2.93
CA VAL A 46 -1.74 33.54 2.97
C VAL A 46 -0.67 33.34 4.04
N GLN A 47 0.34 34.22 4.11
CA GLN A 47 1.39 34.19 5.13
C GLN A 47 0.81 34.35 6.54
N LYS A 48 -0.12 35.30 6.75
CA LYS A 48 -0.78 35.49 8.05
C LYS A 48 -1.64 34.28 8.47
N LYS A 49 -2.23 33.57 7.50
CA LYS A 49 -2.97 32.31 7.75
C LYS A 49 -2.02 31.16 8.11
N ALA A 50 -0.88 31.07 7.45
CA ALA A 50 0.16 30.09 7.75
C ALA A 50 0.79 30.33 9.13
N GLN A 51 1.10 31.58 9.48
CA GLN A 51 1.59 31.97 10.80
C GLN A 51 0.58 31.59 11.90
N ARG A 52 -0.70 31.94 11.75
CA ARG A 52 -1.75 31.53 12.71
C ARG A 52 -1.84 30.01 12.91
N LYS A 53 -1.62 29.24 11.84
CA LYS A 53 -1.62 27.77 11.91
C LYS A 53 -0.38 27.25 12.63
N ASN A 54 0.80 27.76 12.29
CA ASN A 54 2.06 27.41 12.93
C ASN A 54 2.07 27.77 14.42
N ASP A 55 1.57 28.95 14.79
CA ASP A 55 1.47 29.39 16.18
C ASP A 55 0.52 28.49 16.98
N LEU A 56 -0.59 28.05 16.39
CA LEU A 56 -1.52 27.11 17.02
C LEU A 56 -0.89 25.72 17.21
N GLU A 57 -0.13 25.26 16.21
CA GLU A 57 0.55 23.98 16.24
C GLU A 57 1.71 23.99 17.25
N GLN A 58 2.47 25.07 17.32
CA GLN A 58 3.51 25.28 18.33
C GLN A 58 2.92 25.33 19.75
N LYS A 59 1.81 26.04 19.97
CA LYS A 59 1.12 26.06 21.28
C LYS A 59 0.64 24.67 21.68
N ARG A 60 0.09 23.89 20.73
CA ARG A 60 -0.32 22.50 20.99
C ARG A 60 0.89 21.63 21.33
N GLN A 61 2.02 21.80 20.64
CA GLN A 61 3.25 21.06 20.92
C GLN A 61 3.81 21.41 22.30
N GLN A 62 3.89 22.70 22.64
CA GLN A 62 4.32 23.16 23.97
C GLN A 62 3.43 22.62 25.09
N GLU A 63 2.11 22.54 24.89
CA GLU A 63 1.21 21.92 25.87
C GLU A 63 1.43 20.41 26.01
N LEU A 64 1.68 19.70 24.91
CA LEU A 64 2.01 18.27 24.92
C LEU A 64 3.33 18.02 25.64
N ASP A 65 4.36 18.81 25.34
CA ASP A 65 5.67 18.73 25.96
C ASP A 65 5.60 19.06 27.46
N ARG A 66 4.83 20.09 27.85
CA ARG A 66 4.57 20.41 29.26
C ARG A 66 3.86 19.27 30.00
N LYS A 67 2.87 18.63 29.35
CA LYS A 67 2.18 17.46 29.94
C LYS A 67 3.10 16.26 30.06
N GLN A 68 3.97 16.02 29.08
CA GLN A 68 4.97 14.95 29.12
C GLN A 68 6.02 15.21 30.21
N ALA A 69 6.54 16.43 30.32
CA ALA A 69 7.49 16.81 31.37
C ALA A 69 6.89 16.65 32.77
N ASN A 70 5.64 17.10 32.99
CA ASN A 70 4.95 16.92 34.27
C ASN A 70 4.70 15.44 34.59
N LYS A 71 4.39 14.62 33.59
CA LYS A 71 4.21 13.18 33.76
C LYS A 71 5.54 12.50 34.12
N GLN A 72 6.63 12.85 33.44
CA GLN A 72 7.97 12.34 33.74
C GLN A 72 8.43 12.73 35.15
N ALA A 73 8.18 13.97 35.58
CA ALA A 73 8.49 14.41 36.94
C ALA A 73 7.69 13.62 38.00
N TYR A 74 6.38 13.40 37.76
CA TYR A 74 5.55 12.59 38.66
C TYR A 74 6.00 11.12 38.72
N GLU A 75 6.39 10.54 37.60
CA GLU A 75 6.95 9.18 37.55
C GLU A 75 8.27 9.07 38.32
N GLN A 76 9.13 10.10 38.24
CA GLN A 76 10.36 10.20 39.04
C GLN A 76 10.09 10.38 40.54
N GLU A 77 9.06 11.14 40.92
CA GLU A 77 8.62 11.25 42.31
C GLU A 77 8.07 9.91 42.85
N LEU A 78 7.29 9.19 42.05
CA LEU A 78 6.79 7.86 42.43
C LEU A 78 7.91 6.83 42.52
N SER A 79 8.90 6.85 41.61
CA SER A 79 10.03 5.93 41.66
C SER A 79 10.91 6.19 42.88
N THR A 80 11.18 7.45 43.21
CA THR A 80 11.94 7.82 44.42
C THR A 80 11.19 7.47 45.71
N LEU A 81 9.86 7.63 45.74
CA LEU A 81 9.02 7.16 46.86
C LEU A 81 9.00 5.62 46.97
N ALA A 82 9.01 4.90 45.85
CA ALA A 82 9.10 3.44 45.82
C ALA A 82 10.47 2.94 46.31
N GLU A 83 11.56 3.59 45.90
CA GLU A 83 12.91 3.31 46.39
C GLU A 83 13.05 3.63 47.89
N ALA A 84 12.42 4.71 48.38
CA ALA A 84 12.38 5.02 49.80
C ALA A 84 11.61 3.97 50.62
N LYS A 85 10.49 3.43 50.07
CA LYS A 85 9.75 2.31 50.69
C LYS A 85 10.54 1.00 50.67
N GLN A 86 11.29 0.72 49.60
CA GLN A 86 12.18 -0.45 49.54
C GLN A 86 13.36 -0.32 50.52
N LYS A 87 13.94 0.87 50.69
CA LYS A 87 14.98 1.13 51.69
C LYS A 87 14.48 1.01 53.13
N GLN A 88 13.20 1.30 53.40
CA GLN A 88 12.59 1.07 54.71
C GLN A 88 12.31 -0.42 55.01
N GLN A 89 12.29 -1.30 54.01
CA GLN A 89 12.06 -2.74 54.20
C GLN A 89 13.34 -3.59 54.30
N GLN A 90 14.52 -3.00 54.11
CA GLN A 90 15.81 -3.71 54.21
C GLN A 90 16.84 -2.96 55.08
N GLN A 91 16.59 -2.83 56.38
CA GLN A 91 17.67 -2.80 57.39
C GLN A 91 17.18 -3.40 58.71
N PRO A 92 17.76 -4.51 59.21
CA PRO A 92 17.80 -4.78 60.63
C PRO A 92 18.84 -3.83 61.26
N ALA A 93 18.42 -3.06 62.26
CA ALA A 93 19.28 -2.14 63.00
C ALA A 93 20.45 -2.90 63.65
N THR A 94 21.61 -2.87 63.01
CA THR A 94 22.86 -3.31 63.62
C THR A 94 23.32 -2.18 64.52
N LYS A 95 23.45 -2.41 65.83
CA LYS A 95 23.88 -1.38 66.78
C LYS A 95 25.33 -1.01 66.49
N VAL A 96 25.52 0.12 65.81
CA VAL A 96 26.83 0.70 65.51
C VAL A 96 27.39 1.35 66.77
N THR A 97 28.63 1.01 67.14
CA THR A 97 29.33 1.63 68.27
C THR A 97 29.67 3.09 68.02
N GLN A 98 29.63 3.92 69.06
CA GLN A 98 29.75 5.40 69.01
C GLN A 98 30.97 5.91 68.20
N ALA A 99 32.10 5.19 68.25
CA ALA A 99 33.32 5.55 67.50
C ALA A 99 33.20 5.39 65.97
N GLN A 100 32.27 4.55 65.50
CA GLN A 100 32.05 4.29 64.08
C GLN A 100 31.03 5.27 63.49
N ILE A 101 30.08 5.74 64.32
CA ILE A 101 29.20 6.89 64.01
C ILE A 101 30.02 8.18 63.89
N GLU A 102 30.96 8.41 64.80
CA GLU A 102 31.82 9.61 64.74
C GLU A 102 32.71 9.61 63.48
N ARG A 103 33.25 8.45 63.08
CA ARG A 103 34.05 8.33 61.83
C ARG A 103 33.21 8.55 60.57
N GLU A 104 32.01 8.00 60.50
CA GLU A 104 31.12 8.24 59.35
C GLU A 104 30.69 9.70 59.27
N ARG A 105 30.38 10.31 60.43
CA ARG A 105 30.04 11.73 60.52
C ARG A 105 31.21 12.61 60.06
N GLN A 106 32.43 12.28 60.47
CA GLN A 106 33.64 12.98 60.01
C GLN A 106 33.86 12.79 58.51
N LEU A 107 33.63 11.59 57.96
CA LEU A 107 33.77 11.32 56.53
C LEU A 107 32.68 12.02 55.69
N GLU A 108 31.45 12.10 56.19
CA GLU A 108 30.38 12.90 55.57
C GLU A 108 30.67 14.40 55.65
N GLU A 109 31.16 14.91 56.77
CA GLU A 109 31.59 16.31 56.88
C GLU A 109 32.72 16.63 55.90
N MET A 110 33.70 15.72 55.76
CA MET A 110 34.79 15.87 54.79
C MET A 110 34.26 15.88 53.35
N ARG A 111 33.36 14.97 52.99
CA ARG A 111 32.71 14.96 51.66
C ARG A 111 31.86 16.20 51.42
N ARG A 112 31.19 16.72 52.45
CA ARG A 112 30.36 17.93 52.37
C ARG A 112 31.23 19.16 52.18
N LYS A 113 32.34 19.26 52.92
CA LYS A 113 33.36 20.32 52.75
C LYS A 113 34.04 20.24 51.39
N GLU A 114 34.29 19.04 50.87
CA GLU A 114 34.89 18.85 49.54
C GLU A 114 33.92 19.27 48.42
N ALA A 115 32.64 18.90 48.52
CA ALA A 115 31.59 19.34 47.60
C ALA A 115 31.36 20.87 47.67
N GLU A 116 31.40 21.45 48.86
CA GLU A 116 31.32 22.90 49.05
C GLU A 116 32.55 23.61 48.46
N ARG A 117 33.74 23.03 48.60
CA ARG A 117 34.98 23.54 48.01
C ARG A 117 34.95 23.49 46.47
N VAL A 118 34.40 22.41 45.89
CA VAL A 118 34.20 22.29 44.43
C VAL A 118 33.20 23.33 43.93
N ARG A 119 32.07 23.52 44.64
CA ARG A 119 31.10 24.59 44.31
C ARG A 119 31.71 25.98 44.43
N LEU A 120 32.55 26.23 45.44
CA LEU A 120 33.25 27.50 45.60
C LEU A 120 34.30 27.73 44.50
N LEU A 121 34.95 26.67 44.01
CA LEU A 121 35.85 26.74 42.85
C LEU A 121 35.08 27.01 41.55
N GLU A 122 33.91 26.40 41.37
CA GLU A 122 33.01 26.70 40.24
C GLU A 122 32.49 28.14 40.29
N LEU A 123 32.01 28.60 41.45
CA LEU A 123 31.61 29.99 41.66
C LEU A 123 32.76 30.96 41.45
N LYS A 124 33.98 30.62 41.89
CA LYS A 124 35.17 31.45 41.66
C LYS A 124 35.58 31.48 40.18
N ASN A 125 35.44 30.37 39.45
CA ASN A 125 35.65 30.35 38.00
C ASN A 125 34.60 31.17 37.24
N ILE A 126 33.35 31.15 37.68
CA ILE A 126 32.26 31.95 37.10
C ILE A 126 32.47 33.44 37.43
N MET A 127 32.83 33.78 38.67
CA MET A 127 33.13 35.16 39.06
C MET A 127 34.37 35.74 38.35
N VAL A 128 35.39 34.92 38.05
CA VAL A 128 36.57 35.36 37.25
C VAL A 128 36.20 35.64 35.78
N GLN A 129 35.18 34.96 35.25
CA GLN A 129 34.64 35.27 33.92
C GLN A 129 33.81 36.56 33.94
N ASP A 130 33.00 36.78 34.97
CA ASP A 130 32.15 37.98 35.09
C ASP A 130 32.94 39.25 35.48
N GLU A 131 34.02 39.16 36.29
CA GLU A 131 34.87 40.32 36.65
C GLU A 131 35.70 40.84 35.46
N ALA A 132 36.05 39.96 34.50
CA ALA A 132 36.71 40.37 33.26
C ALA A 132 35.76 41.11 32.30
N GLU A 133 34.44 40.88 32.43
CA GLU A 133 33.41 41.45 31.57
C GLU A 133 32.85 42.78 32.11
N LEU A 134 33.06 43.11 33.40
CA LEU A 134 32.53 44.31 34.06
C LEU A 134 33.52 45.47 34.29
N LEU A 135 34.79 45.35 33.91
CA LEU A 135 35.72 46.49 33.84
C LEU A 135 35.87 46.96 32.39
N GLY A 136 35.04 47.93 32.00
CA GLY A 136 35.11 48.60 30.70
C GLY A 136 36.51 49.15 30.42
N GLY A 137 37.18 48.53 29.44
CA GLY A 137 38.54 48.85 29.04
C GLY A 137 38.68 50.27 28.46
N ASN A 138 39.79 50.91 28.83
CA ASN A 138 40.23 52.24 28.40
C ASN A 138 40.18 52.41 26.86
N VAL A 139 39.39 53.36 26.38
CA VAL A 139 39.01 53.55 24.96
C VAL A 139 40.13 54.16 24.08
N ASN A 140 41.39 54.10 24.51
CA ASN A 140 42.54 54.59 23.74
C ASN A 140 43.61 53.52 23.46
N ARG A 141 43.24 52.23 23.45
CA ARG A 141 44.06 51.16 22.88
C ARG A 141 43.30 50.47 21.76
N LEU A 142 43.55 50.88 20.52
CA LEU A 142 43.10 50.18 19.32
C LEU A 142 43.77 48.80 19.26
N SER A 143 43.07 47.76 19.69
CA SER A 143 43.39 46.38 19.32
C SER A 143 42.86 46.15 17.90
N ILE A 144 43.77 46.12 16.93
CA ILE A 144 43.44 45.66 15.58
C ILE A 144 43.11 44.17 15.69
N ASP A 145 41.87 43.84 15.38
CA ASP A 145 41.34 42.48 15.43
C ASP A 145 41.94 41.65 14.27
N GLY A 146 42.99 40.90 14.58
CA GLY A 146 43.70 40.06 13.63
C GLY A 146 44.60 39.08 14.37
N GLN A 147 44.42 37.79 14.12
CA GLN A 147 45.23 36.73 14.73
C GLN A 147 46.71 36.92 14.38
N VAL A 148 47.51 37.35 15.35
CA VAL A 148 48.98 37.41 15.23
C VAL A 148 49.53 36.10 15.79
N ALA A 149 50.02 35.23 14.91
CA ALA A 149 50.76 34.05 15.32
C ALA A 149 52.21 34.44 15.66
N GLN A 150 52.66 34.17 16.89
CA GLN A 150 54.01 34.51 17.33
C GLN A 150 55.00 33.35 17.19
N THR A 151 54.53 32.14 16.89
CA THR A 151 55.38 30.96 16.63
C THR A 151 55.07 30.34 15.28
N VAL A 152 56.07 29.67 14.68
CA VAL A 152 55.94 29.05 13.35
C VAL A 152 54.85 27.98 13.33
N GLU A 153 54.68 27.24 14.43
CA GLU A 153 53.68 26.19 14.56
C GLU A 153 52.26 26.74 14.66
N GLU A 154 52.10 27.83 15.40
CA GLU A 154 50.82 28.52 15.58
C GLU A 154 50.41 29.24 14.27
N ALA A 155 51.38 29.79 13.53
CA ALA A 155 51.17 30.37 12.21
C ALA A 155 50.71 29.30 11.19
N ILE A 156 51.28 28.09 11.25
CA ILE A 156 50.88 26.96 10.41
C ILE A 156 49.48 26.45 10.78
N SER A 157 49.09 26.52 12.06
CA SER A 157 47.77 26.10 12.53
C SER A 157 46.66 27.05 12.08
N VAL A 158 46.92 28.36 12.12
CA VAL A 158 45.99 29.41 11.70
C VAL A 158 45.82 29.47 10.18
N LEU A 159 46.88 29.20 9.42
CA LEU A 159 46.84 29.16 7.94
C LEU A 159 46.21 27.89 7.34
N LYS A 160 45.99 26.83 8.14
CA LYS A 160 45.33 25.60 7.68
C LYS A 160 43.81 25.79 7.63
N GLN A 161 43.27 26.06 6.44
CA GLN A 161 41.81 26.07 6.24
C GLN A 161 41.19 24.68 6.51
N PRO A 162 39.92 24.60 6.99
CA PRO A 162 39.26 23.35 7.35
C PRO A 162 38.99 22.40 6.17
N THR A 163 39.26 22.83 4.95
CA THR A 163 39.05 22.05 3.72
C THR A 163 40.12 20.97 3.49
N ASP A 164 41.25 21.00 4.22
CA ASP A 164 42.39 20.11 3.98
C ASP A 164 42.43 18.86 4.88
N GLN A 165 41.54 18.72 5.86
CA GLN A 165 41.52 17.54 6.75
C GLN A 165 40.88 16.28 6.12
N HIS A 166 40.29 16.36 4.92
CA HIS A 166 39.69 15.20 4.26
C HIS A 166 40.48 14.62 3.09
N GLN A 167 41.69 15.07 2.82
CA GLN A 167 42.53 14.44 1.79
C GLN A 167 44.03 14.63 2.05
N GLN A 168 44.54 14.11 3.17
CA GLN A 168 45.91 13.58 3.19
C GLN A 168 45.93 12.26 2.39
N GLN A 169 45.82 12.42 1.07
CA GLN A 169 45.97 11.33 0.13
C GLN A 169 47.47 11.00 0.05
N ASP A 170 47.80 9.79 0.47
CA ASP A 170 49.17 9.31 0.68
C ASP A 170 50.07 9.51 -0.54
N LEU A 171 51.05 10.40 -0.42
CA LEU A 171 51.81 10.92 -1.56
C LEU A 171 52.89 9.95 -2.10
N HIS A 172 53.23 8.88 -1.36
CA HIS A 172 54.28 7.93 -1.77
C HIS A 172 53.88 6.47 -1.50
N PRO A 173 53.02 5.88 -2.34
CA PRO A 173 52.60 4.48 -2.20
C PRO A 173 53.76 3.47 -2.32
N GLU A 174 54.79 3.78 -3.12
CA GLU A 174 55.93 2.89 -3.42
C GLU A 174 56.78 2.53 -2.20
N LYS A 175 56.96 3.46 -1.24
CA LYS A 175 57.78 3.22 -0.03
C LYS A 175 57.15 2.20 0.92
N ARG A 176 55.83 2.05 0.89
CA ARG A 176 55.09 1.11 1.77
C ARG A 176 54.95 -0.29 1.17
N VAL A 177 55.15 -0.45 -0.13
CA VAL A 177 55.02 -1.75 -0.81
C VAL A 177 55.98 -2.77 -0.21
N ARG A 178 57.20 -2.37 0.13
CA ARG A 178 58.21 -3.28 0.69
C ARG A 178 57.82 -3.77 2.10
N ALA A 179 57.40 -2.87 2.97
CA ALA A 179 56.97 -3.23 4.33
C ALA A 179 55.70 -4.09 4.32
N ALA A 180 54.73 -3.73 3.48
CA ALA A 180 53.49 -4.47 3.35
C ALA A 180 53.70 -5.86 2.71
N PHE A 181 54.64 -5.98 1.75
CA PHE A 181 55.00 -7.27 1.15
C PHE A 181 55.68 -8.20 2.15
N THR A 182 56.60 -7.70 2.99
CA THR A 182 57.25 -8.53 4.01
C THR A 182 56.23 -9.09 5.01
N ALA A 183 55.31 -8.25 5.49
CA ALA A 183 54.24 -8.68 6.41
C ALA A 183 53.29 -9.70 5.77
N PHE A 184 53.00 -9.57 4.48
CA PHE A 184 52.18 -10.52 3.72
C PHE A 184 52.92 -11.83 3.45
N GLU A 185 54.20 -11.76 3.10
CA GLU A 185 55.05 -12.92 2.82
C GLU A 185 55.15 -13.81 4.04
N GLU A 186 55.37 -13.25 5.23
CA GLU A 186 55.51 -14.02 6.48
C GLU A 186 54.23 -14.80 6.83
N ARG A 187 53.06 -14.16 6.73
CA ARG A 187 51.76 -14.81 7.01
C ARG A 187 51.44 -15.89 6.00
N ARG A 188 51.47 -15.55 4.71
CA ARG A 188 51.00 -16.46 3.65
C ARG A 188 51.99 -17.59 3.37
N LEU A 189 53.29 -17.39 3.62
CA LEU A 189 54.28 -18.45 3.50
C LEU A 189 54.10 -19.53 4.57
N ALA A 190 53.59 -19.20 5.76
CA ALA A 190 53.27 -20.19 6.79
C ALA A 190 52.08 -21.06 6.34
N GLU A 191 50.99 -20.44 5.89
CA GLU A 191 49.79 -21.12 5.40
C GLU A 191 50.08 -22.01 4.18
N LEU A 192 50.85 -21.51 3.19
CA LEU A 192 51.16 -22.28 1.98
C LEU A 192 52.13 -23.45 2.21
N LYS A 193 52.96 -23.40 3.26
CA LYS A 193 53.81 -24.53 3.67
C LYS A 193 52.98 -25.67 4.25
N GLU A 194 51.90 -25.33 4.97
CA GLU A 194 50.96 -26.29 5.53
C GLU A 194 50.05 -26.88 4.45
N GLU A 195 49.51 -26.04 3.55
CA GLU A 195 48.65 -26.48 2.46
C GLU A 195 49.39 -27.34 1.41
N ARG A 196 50.68 -27.07 1.17
CA ARG A 196 51.47 -27.76 0.11
C ARG A 196 52.89 -28.09 0.58
N PRO A 197 53.07 -29.13 1.43
CA PRO A 197 54.36 -29.46 2.03
C PRO A 197 55.38 -30.05 1.04
N THR A 198 54.95 -30.47 -0.15
CA THR A 198 55.81 -31.09 -1.17
C THR A 198 56.58 -30.10 -2.05
N LEU A 199 56.23 -28.81 -2.01
CA LEU A 199 56.85 -27.77 -2.85
C LEU A 199 58.08 -27.16 -2.18
N ARG A 200 59.11 -26.86 -2.98
CA ARG A 200 60.32 -26.19 -2.49
C ARG A 200 60.01 -24.75 -2.09
N LEU A 201 60.73 -24.23 -1.09
CA LEU A 201 60.53 -22.88 -0.53
C LEU A 201 60.63 -21.76 -1.59
N SER A 202 61.47 -21.93 -2.61
CA SER A 202 61.56 -21.00 -3.75
C SER A 202 60.29 -20.97 -4.60
N GLN A 203 59.64 -22.12 -4.83
CA GLN A 203 58.39 -22.22 -5.56
C GLN A 203 57.23 -21.64 -4.74
N LEU A 204 57.22 -21.86 -3.43
CA LEU A 204 56.23 -21.25 -2.52
C LEU A 204 56.34 -19.73 -2.51
N LYS A 205 57.56 -19.18 -2.41
CA LYS A 205 57.77 -17.71 -2.50
C LYS A 205 57.35 -17.12 -3.84
N GLN A 206 57.51 -17.86 -4.94
CA GLN A 206 57.00 -17.43 -6.25
C GLN A 206 55.47 -17.39 -6.29
N LEU A 207 54.79 -18.34 -5.66
CA LEU A 207 53.33 -18.33 -5.54
C LEU A 207 52.86 -17.17 -4.66
N VAL A 208 53.48 -16.96 -3.50
CA VAL A 208 53.21 -15.80 -2.62
C VAL A 208 53.37 -14.48 -3.38
N LYS A 209 54.42 -14.33 -4.18
CA LYS A 209 54.64 -13.11 -4.97
C LYS A 209 53.57 -12.92 -6.07
N LYS A 210 53.07 -14.00 -6.69
CA LYS A 210 51.96 -13.95 -7.65
C LYS A 210 50.64 -13.58 -6.96
N GLU A 211 50.40 -14.08 -5.76
CA GLU A 211 49.24 -13.71 -4.93
C GLU A 211 49.33 -12.25 -4.48
N TRP A 212 50.51 -11.78 -4.08
CA TRP A 212 50.74 -10.40 -3.66
C TRP A 212 50.39 -9.36 -4.74
N LEU A 213 50.79 -9.62 -5.99
CA LEU A 213 50.47 -8.72 -7.11
C LEU A 213 48.95 -8.58 -7.35
N LYS A 214 48.16 -9.58 -6.95
CA LYS A 214 46.69 -9.56 -7.03
C LYS A 214 46.01 -9.14 -5.71
N SER A 215 46.76 -9.14 -4.61
CA SER A 215 46.24 -8.84 -3.28
C SER A 215 45.78 -7.39 -3.17
N LEU A 216 44.75 -7.17 -2.34
CA LEU A 216 44.25 -5.84 -2.01
C LEU A 216 45.12 -5.14 -0.96
N GLU A 217 46.01 -5.86 -0.28
CA GLU A 217 46.94 -5.27 0.69
C GLU A 217 48.12 -4.56 0.02
N ASN A 218 48.34 -4.80 -1.27
CA ASN A 218 49.35 -4.11 -2.05
C ASN A 218 48.97 -2.63 -2.25
N PRO A 219 49.79 -1.67 -1.74
CA PRO A 219 49.52 -0.24 -1.89
C PRO A 219 49.35 0.24 -3.35
N LEU A 220 49.95 -0.48 -4.32
CA LEU A 220 49.81 -0.17 -5.74
C LEU A 220 48.42 -0.51 -6.29
N ASN A 221 47.72 -1.48 -5.68
CA ASN A 221 46.37 -1.88 -6.05
C ASN A 221 45.29 -1.05 -5.33
N GLN A 222 45.66 0.01 -4.58
CA GLN A 222 44.71 0.87 -3.88
C GLN A 222 43.73 1.58 -4.83
N HIS A 223 44.10 1.85 -6.08
CA HIS A 223 43.15 2.35 -7.07
C HIS A 223 42.07 1.32 -7.42
N ILE A 224 42.41 0.02 -7.43
CA ILE A 224 41.43 -1.07 -7.61
C ILE A 224 40.55 -1.17 -6.37
N ILE A 225 41.08 -0.97 -5.16
CA ILE A 225 40.28 -0.87 -3.92
C ILE A 225 39.37 0.35 -3.96
N GLY A 226 39.81 1.48 -4.54
CA GLY A 226 39.01 2.68 -4.74
C GLY A 226 37.88 2.45 -5.74
N ILE A 227 38.15 1.80 -6.88
CA ILE A 227 37.13 1.38 -7.85
C ILE A 227 36.20 0.36 -7.23
N ARG A 228 36.69 -0.65 -6.50
CA ARG A 228 35.85 -1.63 -5.81
C ARG A 228 35.06 -1.01 -4.68
N ARG A 229 35.61 -0.07 -3.89
CA ARG A 229 34.87 0.67 -2.86
C ARG A 229 33.86 1.61 -3.46
N ASN A 230 34.14 2.23 -4.61
CA ASN A 230 33.18 3.07 -5.29
C ASN A 230 32.13 2.22 -6.00
N ALA A 231 32.48 1.05 -6.54
CA ALA A 231 31.55 0.09 -7.10
C ALA A 231 30.73 -0.60 -6.00
N PHE A 232 31.30 -0.94 -4.85
CA PHE A 232 30.61 -1.43 -3.65
C PHE A 232 29.85 -0.32 -2.95
N LYS A 233 30.31 0.93 -2.90
CA LYS A 233 29.47 2.06 -2.46
C LYS A 233 28.36 2.29 -3.45
N LYS A 234 28.58 2.14 -4.76
CA LYS A 234 27.54 2.33 -5.78
C LYS A 234 26.60 1.14 -5.81
N LEU A 235 27.06 -0.07 -5.47
CA LEU A 235 26.31 -1.32 -5.35
C LEU A 235 25.64 -1.44 -3.98
N ASP A 236 26.17 -0.91 -2.90
CA ASP A 236 25.57 -0.78 -1.56
C ASP A 236 24.67 0.44 -1.52
N LEU A 237 24.96 1.55 -2.21
CA LEU A 237 23.96 2.60 -2.46
C LEU A 237 22.89 2.10 -3.42
N PHE A 238 23.20 1.28 -4.43
CA PHE A 238 22.16 0.68 -5.30
C PHE A 238 21.37 -0.39 -4.57
N THR A 239 22.01 -1.27 -3.81
CA THR A 239 21.35 -2.37 -3.12
C THR A 239 20.76 -1.92 -1.81
N ASP A 240 21.26 -0.91 -1.11
CA ASP A 240 20.63 -0.35 0.10
C ASP A 240 19.60 0.72 -0.27
N SER A 241 19.74 1.47 -1.39
CA SER A 241 18.63 2.28 -1.91
C SER A 241 17.56 1.42 -2.59
N LYS A 242 17.89 0.32 -3.28
CA LYS A 242 16.87 -0.63 -3.78
C LYS A 242 16.36 -1.58 -2.73
N ARG A 243 17.12 -1.94 -1.69
CA ARG A 243 16.66 -2.77 -0.57
C ARG A 243 15.96 -1.93 0.48
N LYS A 244 16.30 -0.64 0.70
CA LYS A 244 15.42 0.32 1.40
C LYS A 244 14.28 0.80 0.54
N LYS A 245 14.38 0.91 -0.79
CA LYS A 245 13.19 1.12 -1.64
C LYS A 245 12.36 -0.14 -1.78
N MET A 246 12.94 -1.35 -1.71
CA MET A 246 12.19 -2.61 -1.62
C MET A 246 11.65 -2.82 -0.22
N TRP A 247 12.37 -2.44 0.84
CA TRP A 247 11.89 -2.47 2.22
C TRP A 247 10.85 -1.39 2.45
N GLN A 248 11.00 -0.21 1.85
CA GLN A 248 9.97 0.83 1.74
C GLN A 248 8.89 0.41 0.75
N LEU A 249 9.14 -0.47 -0.24
CA LEU A 249 8.08 -0.99 -1.11
C LEU A 249 7.27 -2.07 -0.37
N THR A 250 7.92 -2.93 0.41
CA THR A 250 7.29 -3.92 1.29
C THR A 250 6.69 -3.26 2.52
N GLU A 251 7.29 -2.19 3.05
CA GLU A 251 6.65 -1.29 4.00
C GLU A 251 5.59 -0.45 3.35
N THR A 252 5.61 -0.15 2.04
CA THR A 252 4.44 0.44 1.35
C THR A 252 3.38 -0.60 1.03
N LEU A 253 3.75 -1.88 0.97
CA LEU A 253 2.82 -3.00 0.91
C LEU A 253 2.13 -3.17 2.26
N ILE A 254 2.88 -3.00 3.37
CA ILE A 254 2.37 -2.88 4.74
C ILE A 254 1.69 -1.50 4.94
N ALA A 255 2.11 -0.45 4.23
CA ALA A 255 1.51 0.89 4.20
C ALA A 255 0.33 0.98 3.22
N ASN A 256 -0.07 -0.12 2.57
CA ASN A 256 -1.42 -0.22 2.04
C ASN A 256 -2.44 -0.24 3.18
N VAL A 257 -2.03 -0.65 4.40
CA VAL A 257 -2.77 -0.38 5.64
C VAL A 257 -2.72 1.13 5.99
N ALA A 258 -1.69 1.88 5.58
CA ALA A 258 -1.53 3.30 5.89
C ALA A 258 -2.20 4.28 4.89
N ARG A 259 -2.73 3.82 3.75
CA ARG A 259 -3.49 4.67 2.80
C ARG A 259 -5.01 4.71 3.05
N LYS A 260 -5.48 4.24 4.21
CA LYS A 260 -6.92 4.00 4.50
C LYS A 260 -7.59 3.02 3.52
N LEU A 261 -6.84 2.14 2.85
CA LEU A 261 -7.39 1.08 1.97
C LEU A 261 -7.75 -0.18 2.78
N TYR A 262 -8.24 0.01 4.00
CA TYR A 262 -8.70 -1.04 4.87
C TYR A 262 -10.08 -0.67 5.42
N GLY A 263 -10.91 -1.68 5.57
CA GLY A 263 -12.26 -1.61 6.08
C GLY A 263 -12.38 -2.42 7.36
N PHE A 264 -13.39 -2.09 8.15
CA PHE A 264 -13.78 -2.91 9.28
C PHE A 264 -14.94 -3.80 8.90
N ASP A 265 -14.91 -5.05 9.35
CA ASP A 265 -16.06 -5.92 9.23
C ASP A 265 -17.19 -5.40 10.14
N MET A 266 -18.21 -4.82 9.52
CA MET A 266 -19.37 -4.24 10.21
C MET A 266 -20.29 -5.31 10.80
N CYS A 267 -20.13 -6.58 10.39
CA CYS A 267 -20.89 -7.73 10.87
C CYS A 267 -20.19 -8.46 12.02
N LYS A 268 -19.07 -7.95 12.54
CA LYS A 268 -18.33 -8.50 13.69
C LYS A 268 -18.31 -7.57 14.89
N LYS A 269 -18.10 -8.14 16.09
CA LYS A 269 -18.02 -7.40 17.35
C LYS A 269 -16.83 -6.45 17.34
N ASP A 270 -16.95 -5.32 18.05
CA ASP A 270 -15.91 -4.28 18.12
C ASP A 270 -14.53 -4.79 18.57
N LYS A 271 -14.48 -5.86 19.38
CA LYS A 271 -13.22 -6.50 19.82
C LYS A 271 -12.54 -7.35 18.74
N GLU A 272 -13.25 -7.73 17.69
CA GLU A 272 -12.78 -8.59 16.58
C GLU A 272 -12.64 -7.82 15.24
N LYS A 273 -12.83 -6.51 15.25
CA LYS A 273 -12.69 -5.64 14.07
C LYS A 273 -11.20 -5.46 13.71
N THR A 274 -10.59 -6.51 13.22
CA THR A 274 -9.28 -6.44 12.56
C THR A 274 -9.41 -5.64 11.26
N PRO A 275 -8.48 -4.73 10.94
CA PRO A 275 -8.48 -4.03 9.66
C PRO A 275 -8.29 -5.02 8.51
N ILE A 276 -9.26 -5.10 7.60
CA ILE A 276 -9.23 -5.98 6.42
C ILE A 276 -8.93 -5.12 5.18
N ALA A 277 -8.00 -5.56 4.34
CA ALA A 277 -7.70 -4.86 3.09
C ALA A 277 -8.90 -4.91 2.12
N GLU A 278 -9.48 -3.77 1.77
CA GLU A 278 -10.67 -3.69 0.90
C GLU A 278 -10.40 -4.02 -0.58
N PRO A 279 -9.31 -3.57 -1.22
CA PRO A 279 -9.12 -3.77 -2.66
C PRO A 279 -8.46 -5.11 -3.03
N LEU A 280 -8.73 -6.20 -2.30
CA LEU A 280 -8.24 -7.55 -2.65
C LEU A 280 -8.67 -7.99 -4.06
N GLY A 281 -9.81 -7.48 -4.54
CA GLY A 281 -10.29 -7.70 -5.90
C GLY A 281 -9.34 -7.18 -7.00
N VAL A 282 -8.53 -6.15 -6.73
CA VAL A 282 -7.52 -5.64 -7.69
C VAL A 282 -6.45 -6.68 -7.95
N VAL A 283 -5.99 -7.36 -6.89
CA VAL A 283 -4.97 -8.41 -6.98
C VAL A 283 -5.51 -9.60 -7.76
N ALA A 284 -6.73 -10.03 -7.46
CA ALA A 284 -7.40 -11.10 -8.21
C ALA A 284 -7.58 -10.75 -9.71
N ALA A 285 -7.96 -9.50 -10.01
CA ALA A 285 -8.09 -9.02 -11.39
C ALA A 285 -6.74 -8.96 -12.14
N ALA A 286 -5.66 -8.56 -11.47
CA ALA A 286 -4.33 -8.56 -12.06
C ALA A 286 -3.87 -9.98 -12.42
N VAL A 287 -4.05 -10.94 -11.51
CA VAL A 287 -3.76 -12.37 -11.76
C VAL A 287 -4.60 -12.90 -12.92
N TYR A 288 -5.89 -12.56 -12.97
CA TYR A 288 -6.77 -12.94 -14.07
C TYR A 288 -6.29 -12.40 -15.42
N LEU A 289 -5.91 -11.12 -15.49
CA LEU A 289 -5.42 -10.52 -16.73
C LEU A 289 -4.09 -11.13 -17.19
N ILE A 290 -3.18 -11.44 -16.27
CA ILE A 290 -1.94 -12.16 -16.58
C ILE A 290 -2.24 -13.54 -17.15
N PHE A 291 -3.16 -14.28 -16.52
CA PHE A 291 -3.55 -15.61 -16.99
C PHE A 291 -4.14 -15.56 -18.39
N VAL A 292 -5.10 -14.67 -18.63
CA VAL A 292 -5.71 -14.49 -19.95
C VAL A 292 -4.67 -14.10 -20.99
N PHE A 293 -3.73 -13.21 -20.66
CA PHE A 293 -2.66 -12.78 -21.56
C PHE A 293 -1.74 -13.94 -21.98
N VAL A 294 -1.33 -14.78 -21.02
CA VAL A 294 -0.54 -15.99 -21.30
C VAL A 294 -1.33 -17.01 -22.10
N PHE A 295 -2.65 -17.03 -21.96
CA PHE A 295 -3.54 -17.95 -22.67
C PHE A 295 -3.88 -17.51 -24.11
N ILE A 296 -3.63 -16.26 -24.50
CA ILE A 296 -3.94 -15.74 -25.87
C ILE A 296 -3.39 -16.63 -26.99
N PRO A 297 -2.15 -17.17 -26.92
CA PRO A 297 -1.59 -18.00 -27.98
C PRO A 297 -2.19 -19.42 -28.05
N VAL A 298 -2.81 -19.91 -26.97
CA VAL A 298 -3.25 -21.32 -26.86
C VAL A 298 -4.33 -21.69 -27.88
N PRO A 299 -5.40 -20.88 -28.11
CA PRO A 299 -6.37 -21.15 -29.17
C PRO A 299 -5.79 -21.19 -30.59
N PHE A 300 -4.58 -20.63 -30.80
CA PHE A 300 -3.90 -20.59 -32.10
C PHE A 300 -2.74 -21.60 -32.18
N TYR A 301 -2.62 -22.51 -31.21
CA TYR A 301 -1.50 -23.44 -31.14
C TYR A 301 -1.37 -24.31 -32.39
N GLU A 302 -2.47 -24.79 -32.98
CA GLU A 302 -2.42 -25.59 -34.22
C GLU A 302 -1.80 -24.79 -35.38
N TRP A 303 -2.26 -23.56 -35.64
CA TRP A 303 -1.66 -22.67 -36.65
C TRP A 303 -0.22 -22.28 -36.32
N LEU A 304 0.09 -22.04 -35.04
CA LEU A 304 1.45 -21.67 -34.61
C LEU A 304 2.41 -22.86 -34.76
N SER A 305 1.97 -24.07 -34.40
CA SER A 305 2.76 -25.30 -34.46
C SER A 305 3.01 -25.72 -35.91
N GLN A 306 2.02 -25.60 -36.80
CA GLN A 306 2.19 -25.88 -38.22
C GLN A 306 3.22 -24.94 -38.87
N ASN A 307 3.22 -23.65 -38.50
CA ASN A 307 4.18 -22.67 -39.01
C ASN A 307 5.58 -22.81 -38.40
N ILE A 308 5.72 -23.33 -37.17
CA ILE A 308 7.02 -23.51 -36.50
C ILE A 308 7.67 -24.87 -36.79
N LEU A 309 6.90 -25.97 -36.84
CA LEU A 309 7.43 -27.31 -37.12
C LEU A 309 7.75 -27.54 -38.60
N PHE A 310 7.03 -26.91 -39.53
CA PHE A 310 7.22 -27.10 -40.98
C PHE A 310 7.96 -25.95 -41.67
N ALA A 311 8.49 -24.97 -40.92
CA ALA A 311 9.38 -23.93 -41.45
C ALA A 311 10.74 -24.48 -41.93
N GLY A 312 11.03 -25.76 -41.73
CA GLY A 312 12.24 -26.42 -42.24
C GLY A 312 11.97 -27.88 -42.63
N GLY A 313 11.24 -28.13 -43.72
CA GLY A 313 11.16 -29.49 -44.26
C GLY A 313 10.02 -29.72 -45.24
N THR A 314 10.37 -29.69 -46.53
CA THR A 314 9.80 -30.43 -47.68
C THR A 314 8.31 -30.77 -47.72
N GLU A 315 7.69 -30.26 -48.79
CA GLU A 315 6.53 -30.77 -49.55
C GLU A 315 6.16 -32.24 -49.25
N GLY A 316 4.98 -32.46 -48.65
CA GLY A 316 4.47 -33.81 -48.46
C GLY A 316 3.27 -33.92 -47.53
N GLY A 317 2.16 -33.26 -47.85
CA GLY A 317 0.89 -33.48 -47.14
C GLY A 317 -0.28 -33.01 -47.97
N HIS A 318 -1.21 -33.90 -48.29
CA HIS A 318 -2.45 -33.61 -49.02
C HIS A 318 -3.45 -32.86 -48.13
N GLY A 319 -3.23 -31.56 -47.98
CA GLY A 319 -4.22 -30.60 -47.51
C GLY A 319 -4.10 -29.37 -48.40
N THR A 320 -5.21 -28.93 -49.00
CA THR A 320 -5.29 -27.80 -49.94
C THR A 320 -4.50 -26.60 -49.43
N GLN A 321 -3.58 -26.08 -50.25
CA GLN A 321 -2.66 -24.97 -49.92
C GLN A 321 -3.35 -23.71 -49.35
N ILE A 322 -4.64 -23.53 -49.62
CA ILE A 322 -5.43 -22.35 -49.22
C ILE A 322 -5.62 -22.23 -47.69
N GLU A 323 -5.66 -23.35 -46.94
CA GLU A 323 -5.84 -23.33 -45.48
C GLU A 323 -4.56 -23.07 -44.67
N ARG A 324 -3.38 -23.18 -45.31
CA ARG A 324 -2.08 -23.01 -44.62
C ARG A 324 -1.66 -21.55 -44.46
N ASP A 325 -2.11 -20.67 -45.37
CA ASP A 325 -1.55 -19.31 -45.47
C ASP A 325 -2.33 -18.23 -44.70
N HIS A 326 -3.59 -18.47 -44.34
CA HIS A 326 -4.44 -17.44 -43.72
C HIS A 326 -4.57 -17.65 -42.21
N PHE A 327 -3.74 -16.93 -41.44
CA PHE A 327 -3.92 -16.83 -40.00
C PHE A 327 -5.32 -16.26 -39.67
N PRO A 328 -6.06 -16.82 -38.70
CA PRO A 328 -7.42 -16.37 -38.37
C PRO A 328 -7.41 -15.05 -37.59
N TYR A 329 -7.13 -13.94 -38.28
CA TYR A 329 -7.03 -12.60 -37.70
C TYR A 329 -8.33 -12.14 -37.03
N GLU A 330 -9.50 -12.52 -37.55
CA GLU A 330 -10.79 -12.17 -36.95
C GLU A 330 -10.95 -12.75 -35.53
N ASN A 331 -10.49 -13.99 -35.34
CA ASN A 331 -10.53 -14.69 -34.06
C ASN A 331 -9.54 -14.09 -33.06
N LEU A 332 -8.31 -13.81 -33.51
CA LEU A 332 -7.30 -13.14 -32.68
C LEU A 332 -7.77 -11.75 -32.27
N LEU A 333 -8.31 -11.00 -33.23
CA LEU A 333 -8.82 -9.66 -33.02
C LEU A 333 -9.98 -9.70 -32.01
N SER A 334 -10.90 -10.67 -32.10
CA SER A 334 -11.97 -10.89 -31.11
C SER A 334 -11.40 -11.09 -29.70
N ILE A 335 -10.38 -11.93 -29.52
CA ILE A 335 -9.72 -12.16 -28.21
C ILE A 335 -9.06 -10.87 -27.68
N ILE A 336 -8.28 -10.17 -28.51
CA ILE A 336 -7.60 -8.92 -28.12
C ILE A 336 -8.61 -7.84 -27.73
N LYS A 337 -9.74 -7.76 -28.45
CA LYS A 337 -10.82 -6.83 -28.15
C LYS A 337 -11.48 -7.11 -26.80
N HIS A 338 -11.79 -8.38 -26.50
CA HIS A 338 -12.31 -8.80 -25.19
C HIS A 338 -11.32 -8.52 -24.07
N PHE A 339 -10.04 -8.81 -24.29
CA PHE A 339 -8.97 -8.49 -23.34
C PHE A 339 -8.88 -6.99 -23.07
N ARG A 340 -8.88 -6.15 -24.13
CA ARG A 340 -8.83 -4.69 -24.00
C ARG A 340 -10.04 -4.13 -23.26
N TYR A 341 -11.24 -4.67 -23.51
CA TYR A 341 -12.45 -4.33 -22.75
C TYR A 341 -12.30 -4.69 -21.27
N LEU A 342 -11.87 -5.91 -20.94
CA LEU A 342 -11.68 -6.36 -19.56
C LEU A 342 -10.61 -5.53 -18.84
N TYR A 343 -9.51 -5.21 -19.52
CA TYR A 343 -8.46 -4.33 -19.03
C TYR A 343 -8.99 -2.93 -18.72
N LEU A 344 -9.67 -2.28 -19.68
CA LEU A 344 -10.22 -0.94 -19.49
C LEU A 344 -11.27 -0.91 -18.37
N LEU A 345 -12.17 -1.89 -18.34
CA LEU A 345 -13.15 -2.04 -17.27
C LEU A 345 -12.47 -2.14 -15.89
N LYS A 346 -11.32 -2.80 -15.77
CA LYS A 346 -10.64 -3.00 -14.49
C LYS A 346 -9.80 -1.78 -14.10
N VAL A 347 -9.07 -1.18 -15.04
CA VAL A 347 -8.25 0.01 -14.76
C VAL A 347 -9.13 1.22 -14.46
N LEU A 348 -10.18 1.48 -15.27
CA LEU A 348 -11.05 2.64 -15.10
C LEU A 348 -12.03 2.50 -13.94
N ASN A 349 -12.46 1.29 -13.56
CA ASN A 349 -13.43 1.09 -12.47
C ASN A 349 -12.88 0.55 -11.16
N CYS A 350 -11.67 0.00 -11.11
CA CYS A 350 -11.16 -0.51 -9.84
C CYS A 350 -10.36 0.59 -9.14
N PHE A 351 -9.37 1.16 -9.81
CA PHE A 351 -8.47 2.12 -9.19
C PHE A 351 -9.16 3.41 -8.69
N PRO A 352 -9.97 4.12 -9.50
CA PRO A 352 -10.59 5.37 -9.05
C PRO A 352 -11.64 5.19 -7.95
N PHE A 353 -12.36 4.06 -7.94
CA PHE A 353 -13.45 3.85 -6.99
C PHE A 353 -12.98 3.43 -5.61
N TYR A 354 -11.91 2.64 -5.52
CA TYR A 354 -11.34 2.25 -4.23
C TYR A 354 -10.38 3.31 -3.66
N VAL A 355 -9.72 4.10 -4.52
CA VAL A 355 -8.73 5.09 -4.05
C VAL A 355 -9.32 6.49 -3.84
N LEU A 356 -10.30 6.92 -4.65
CA LEU A 356 -10.78 8.31 -4.68
C LEU A 356 -12.18 8.53 -4.10
N ASP A 357 -12.82 7.50 -3.53
CA ASP A 357 -14.21 7.50 -2.98
C ASP A 357 -15.18 8.39 -3.81
N LEU A 358 -15.30 8.07 -5.10
CA LEU A 358 -16.02 8.91 -6.06
C LEU A 358 -17.54 8.92 -5.78
N ARG A 359 -18.15 10.10 -5.99
CA ARG A 359 -19.62 10.29 -5.91
C ARG A 359 -20.37 9.31 -6.83
N TRP A 360 -21.61 8.96 -6.46
CA TRP A 360 -22.45 7.98 -7.16
C TRP A 360 -22.62 8.22 -8.68
N ARG A 361 -22.59 9.48 -9.13
CA ARG A 361 -22.69 9.85 -10.55
C ARG A 361 -21.56 9.21 -11.37
N HIS A 362 -20.35 9.22 -10.80
CA HIS A 362 -19.19 8.61 -11.42
C HIS A 362 -19.32 7.07 -11.46
N LYS A 363 -19.99 6.46 -10.46
CA LYS A 363 -20.28 5.00 -10.42
C LYS A 363 -21.16 4.54 -11.60
N LEU A 364 -21.88 5.45 -12.24
CA LEU A 364 -22.62 5.19 -13.47
C LEU A 364 -21.80 5.51 -14.73
N LEU A 365 -20.99 6.59 -14.68
CA LEU A 365 -20.22 7.07 -15.83
C LEU A 365 -19.05 6.15 -16.20
N PHE A 366 -18.24 5.71 -15.25
CA PHE A 366 -17.04 4.93 -15.55
C PHE A 366 -17.33 3.54 -16.16
N PRO A 367 -18.35 2.77 -15.72
CA PRO A 367 -18.72 1.54 -16.40
C PRO A 367 -19.16 1.79 -17.84
N ALA A 368 -19.92 2.87 -18.07
CA ALA A 368 -20.36 3.30 -19.40
C ALA A 368 -19.17 3.62 -20.32
N LEU A 369 -18.22 4.43 -19.86
CA LEU A 369 -16.99 4.75 -20.58
C LEU A 369 -16.15 3.51 -20.88
N SER A 370 -16.11 2.56 -19.93
CA SER A 370 -15.34 1.33 -20.07
C SER A 370 -15.92 0.36 -21.10
N SER A 371 -17.23 0.45 -21.39
CA SER A 371 -17.89 -0.35 -22.42
C SER A 371 -17.80 0.22 -23.84
N LEU A 372 -17.27 1.42 -24.04
CA LEU A 372 -17.10 1.99 -25.38
C LEU A 372 -16.30 1.11 -26.36
N PRO A 373 -15.21 0.42 -25.97
CA PRO A 373 -14.51 -0.49 -26.87
C PRO A 373 -15.36 -1.69 -27.32
N LEU A 374 -16.22 -2.19 -26.43
CA LEU A 374 -17.16 -3.27 -26.74
C LEU A 374 -18.25 -2.76 -27.70
N LEU A 375 -18.72 -1.53 -27.49
CA LEU A 375 -19.74 -0.91 -28.34
C LEU A 375 -19.22 -0.61 -29.75
N LEU A 376 -18.02 -0.04 -29.84
CA LEU A 376 -17.32 0.23 -31.10
C LEU A 376 -17.09 -1.07 -31.86
N LEU A 377 -16.74 -2.15 -31.15
CA LEU A 377 -16.63 -3.47 -31.74
C LEU A 377 -17.96 -3.93 -32.33
N TYR A 378 -19.04 -3.87 -31.55
CA TYR A 378 -20.36 -4.30 -32.02
C TYR A 378 -20.78 -3.56 -33.29
N LEU A 379 -20.43 -2.27 -33.37
CA LEU A 379 -20.67 -1.43 -34.53
C LEU A 379 -19.81 -1.84 -35.74
N VAL A 380 -18.50 -2.03 -35.56
CA VAL A 380 -17.56 -2.39 -36.65
C VAL A 380 -17.83 -3.78 -37.19
N SER A 381 -18.16 -4.75 -36.33
CA SER A 381 -18.48 -6.13 -36.71
C SER A 381 -19.85 -6.30 -37.37
N ARG A 382 -20.65 -5.21 -37.52
CA ARG A 382 -21.98 -5.21 -38.14
C ARG A 382 -22.92 -6.31 -37.62
N HIS A 383 -22.92 -6.54 -36.30
CA HIS A 383 -23.86 -7.47 -35.70
C HIS A 383 -25.31 -6.95 -35.78
N PRO A 384 -26.32 -7.83 -35.87
CA PRO A 384 -27.72 -7.42 -35.98
C PRO A 384 -28.17 -6.66 -34.74
N THR A 385 -28.86 -5.54 -34.92
CA THR A 385 -29.45 -4.72 -33.82
C THR A 385 -30.91 -5.11 -33.53
N ALA A 386 -31.41 -6.14 -34.20
CA ALA A 386 -32.75 -6.68 -34.00
C ALA A 386 -32.77 -7.64 -32.80
N MET A 387 -33.71 -7.40 -31.87
CA MET A 387 -33.93 -8.23 -30.70
C MET A 387 -35.11 -9.19 -30.96
N ILE A 388 -34.93 -10.47 -30.65
CA ILE A 388 -36.01 -11.45 -30.68
C ILE A 388 -36.84 -11.29 -29.40
N LEU A 389 -38.15 -11.07 -29.54
CA LEU A 389 -39.01 -10.95 -28.36
C LEU A 389 -39.29 -12.33 -27.74
N PRO A 390 -39.33 -12.42 -26.41
CA PRO A 390 -39.88 -13.60 -25.72
C PRO A 390 -41.32 -13.87 -26.12
N LYS A 391 -41.70 -15.16 -26.18
CA LYS A 391 -43.04 -15.59 -26.60
C LYS A 391 -44.19 -14.93 -25.82
N PHE A 392 -43.98 -14.60 -24.54
CA PHE A 392 -45.00 -13.95 -23.70
C PHE A 392 -45.27 -12.49 -24.08
N LEU A 393 -44.37 -11.84 -24.83
CA LEU A 393 -44.53 -10.45 -25.31
C LEU A 393 -45.09 -10.38 -26.74
N HIS A 394 -45.22 -11.51 -27.43
CA HIS A 394 -45.77 -11.53 -28.80
C HIS A 394 -47.23 -11.08 -28.83
N LEU A 395 -48.03 -11.48 -27.83
CA LEU A 395 -49.46 -11.16 -27.77
C LEU A 395 -49.75 -9.67 -27.54
N PRO A 396 -49.15 -8.97 -26.54
CA PRO A 396 -49.41 -7.54 -26.32
C PRO A 396 -48.84 -6.61 -27.40
N LEU A 397 -47.84 -7.04 -28.18
CA LEU A 397 -47.21 -6.23 -29.22
C LEU A 397 -47.70 -6.53 -30.65
N GLY A 398 -48.77 -7.32 -30.83
CA GLY A 398 -49.36 -7.55 -32.15
C GLY A 398 -48.65 -8.61 -33.01
N GLY A 399 -48.05 -9.63 -32.39
CA GLY A 399 -47.50 -10.81 -33.07
C GLY A 399 -46.10 -10.63 -33.68
N VAL A 400 -45.46 -9.48 -33.47
CA VAL A 400 -44.12 -9.23 -34.02
C VAL A 400 -43.08 -10.10 -33.30
N SER A 401 -42.36 -10.92 -34.07
CA SER A 401 -41.35 -11.85 -33.54
C SER A 401 -39.97 -11.20 -33.34
N TYR A 402 -39.71 -10.09 -34.04
CA TYR A 402 -38.47 -9.33 -33.99
C TYR A 402 -38.75 -7.84 -33.85
N LEU A 403 -37.95 -7.15 -33.03
CA LEU A 403 -38.00 -5.70 -32.86
C LEU A 403 -36.65 -5.10 -33.24
N GLU A 404 -36.65 -4.21 -34.22
CA GLU A 404 -35.45 -3.48 -34.62
C GLU A 404 -35.29 -2.23 -33.74
N LEU A 405 -34.30 -2.26 -32.84
CA LEU A 405 -34.05 -1.19 -31.88
C LEU A 405 -33.08 -0.13 -32.43
N GLY A 406 -32.33 -0.44 -33.49
CA GLY A 406 -31.34 0.46 -34.10
C GLY A 406 -30.37 1.07 -33.07
N PRO A 407 -30.27 2.40 -32.94
CA PRO A 407 -29.38 3.07 -31.98
C PRO A 407 -29.71 2.73 -30.51
N PHE A 408 -30.96 2.44 -30.18
CA PHE A 408 -31.38 2.12 -28.82
C PHE A 408 -30.80 0.79 -28.32
N TYR A 409 -30.43 -0.12 -29.23
CA TYR A 409 -29.75 -1.37 -28.87
C TYR A 409 -28.36 -1.10 -28.27
N TYR A 410 -27.65 -0.10 -28.80
CA TYR A 410 -26.34 0.31 -28.28
C TYR A 410 -26.46 0.95 -26.89
N VAL A 411 -27.51 1.77 -26.68
CA VAL A 411 -27.86 2.31 -25.36
C VAL A 411 -28.20 1.18 -24.39
N PHE A 412 -28.92 0.16 -24.85
CA PHE A 412 -29.23 -1.02 -24.05
C PHE A 412 -27.97 -1.76 -23.60
N ILE A 413 -27.00 -2.02 -24.50
CA ILE A 413 -25.72 -2.64 -24.14
C ILE A 413 -24.99 -1.80 -23.07
N LEU A 414 -24.96 -0.47 -23.24
CA LEU A 414 -24.34 0.46 -22.29
C LEU A 414 -24.98 0.34 -20.90
N LEU A 415 -26.31 0.39 -20.84
CA LEU A 415 -27.08 0.27 -19.61
C LEU A 415 -26.93 -1.11 -18.98
N LEU A 416 -26.83 -2.17 -19.78
CA LEU A 416 -26.61 -3.54 -19.30
C LEU A 416 -25.27 -3.67 -18.58
N VAL A 417 -24.18 -3.10 -19.11
CA VAL A 417 -22.88 -3.12 -18.44
C VAL A 417 -22.91 -2.33 -17.13
N VAL A 418 -23.52 -1.14 -17.13
CA VAL A 418 -23.71 -0.32 -15.93
C VAL A 418 -24.56 -1.05 -14.88
N PHE A 419 -25.60 -1.77 -15.32
CA PHE A 419 -26.43 -2.57 -14.44
C PHE A 419 -25.66 -3.73 -13.83
N CYS A 420 -24.95 -4.53 -14.63
CA CYS A 420 -24.23 -5.71 -14.13
C CYS A 420 -23.17 -5.36 -13.08
N THR A 421 -22.42 -4.26 -13.25
CA THR A 421 -21.41 -3.84 -12.27
C THR A 421 -22.03 -3.32 -10.98
N ASN A 422 -23.10 -2.53 -11.07
CA ASN A 422 -23.75 -1.96 -9.90
C ASN A 422 -24.66 -2.95 -9.17
N ALA A 423 -25.29 -3.89 -9.87
CA ALA A 423 -26.19 -4.88 -9.27
C ALA A 423 -25.45 -5.81 -8.29
N ILE A 424 -24.24 -6.26 -8.64
CA ILE A 424 -23.37 -7.04 -7.76
C ILE A 424 -22.94 -6.18 -6.56
N ASN A 425 -22.52 -4.93 -6.80
CA ASN A 425 -22.06 -4.01 -5.76
C ASN A 425 -23.15 -3.60 -4.74
N ILE A 426 -24.44 -3.68 -5.10
CA ILE A 426 -25.55 -3.37 -4.18
C ILE A 426 -25.89 -4.58 -3.28
N ILE A 427 -25.58 -5.80 -3.71
CA ILE A 427 -25.75 -7.04 -2.95
C ILE A 427 -24.38 -7.44 -2.37
N ALA A 428 -23.96 -6.68 -1.38
CA ALA A 428 -22.60 -6.72 -0.82
C ALA A 428 -22.62 -6.54 0.70
N GLY A 429 -21.49 -6.80 1.34
CA GLY A 429 -21.18 -6.49 2.74
C GLY A 429 -21.54 -7.54 3.78
N ILE A 430 -21.87 -8.76 3.35
CA ILE A 430 -21.69 -9.97 4.16
C ILE A 430 -20.53 -10.74 3.54
N ASN A 431 -19.65 -11.29 4.39
CA ASN A 431 -18.44 -11.98 3.96
C ASN A 431 -18.74 -13.04 2.88
N GLY A 432 -18.12 -12.88 1.71
CA GLY A 432 -18.16 -13.85 0.62
C GLY A 432 -19.38 -13.76 -0.31
N VAL A 433 -20.37 -12.88 -0.07
CA VAL A 433 -21.58 -12.80 -0.90
C VAL A 433 -21.29 -12.28 -2.31
N GLU A 434 -20.39 -11.31 -2.47
CA GLU A 434 -20.02 -10.73 -3.78
C GLU A 434 -19.33 -11.76 -4.66
N VAL A 435 -18.39 -12.50 -4.10
CA VAL A 435 -17.62 -13.53 -4.81
C VAL A 435 -18.47 -14.78 -5.03
N GLY A 436 -19.28 -15.16 -4.03
CA GLY A 436 -20.19 -16.30 -4.10
C GLY A 436 -21.24 -16.14 -5.21
N GLN A 437 -21.95 -15.02 -5.25
CA GLN A 437 -22.95 -14.78 -6.31
C GLN A 437 -22.31 -14.74 -7.71
N SER A 438 -21.11 -14.14 -7.83
CA SER A 438 -20.38 -14.06 -9.09
C SER A 438 -19.92 -15.44 -9.56
N LEU A 439 -19.49 -16.30 -8.63
CA LEU A 439 -19.10 -17.68 -8.90
C LEU A 439 -20.28 -18.52 -9.39
N VAL A 440 -21.45 -18.39 -8.76
CA VAL A 440 -22.68 -19.09 -9.18
C VAL A 440 -23.10 -18.66 -10.59
N ILE A 441 -23.07 -17.34 -10.88
CA ILE A 441 -23.38 -16.83 -12.22
C ILE A 441 -22.38 -17.41 -13.24
N ALA A 442 -21.09 -17.33 -12.95
CA ALA A 442 -20.06 -17.82 -13.87
C ALA A 442 -20.16 -19.33 -14.10
N ALA A 443 -20.41 -20.12 -13.05
CA ALA A 443 -20.61 -21.56 -13.16
C ALA A 443 -21.87 -21.91 -13.97
N SER A 444 -22.96 -21.15 -13.82
CA SER A 444 -24.19 -21.35 -14.59
C SER A 444 -23.98 -21.05 -16.07
N ILE A 445 -23.28 -19.96 -16.40
CA ILE A 445 -22.95 -19.61 -17.79
C ILE A 445 -21.96 -20.62 -18.37
N ALA A 446 -20.97 -21.08 -17.59
CA ALA A 446 -20.02 -22.10 -18.04
C ALA A 446 -20.75 -23.42 -18.34
N MET A 447 -21.66 -23.87 -17.47
CA MET A 447 -22.48 -25.05 -17.70
C MET A 447 -23.32 -24.90 -18.98
N PHE A 448 -23.98 -23.76 -19.15
CA PHE A 448 -24.73 -23.47 -20.37
C PHE A 448 -23.85 -23.51 -21.62
N ASN A 449 -22.67 -22.88 -21.59
CA ASN A 449 -21.76 -22.88 -22.71
C ASN A 449 -21.22 -24.29 -23.03
N ILE A 450 -20.92 -25.11 -22.02
CA ILE A 450 -20.49 -26.51 -22.22
C ILE A 450 -21.59 -27.28 -22.96
N VAL A 451 -22.84 -27.19 -22.51
CA VAL A 451 -23.98 -27.84 -23.17
C VAL A 451 -24.13 -27.37 -24.62
N GLN A 452 -23.94 -26.08 -24.88
CA GLN A 452 -24.05 -25.51 -26.23
C GLN A 452 -22.89 -25.89 -27.14
N VAL A 453 -21.67 -26.01 -26.61
CA VAL A 453 -20.52 -26.53 -27.37
C VAL A 453 -20.77 -27.95 -27.86
N PHE A 454 -21.40 -28.81 -27.05
CA PHE A 454 -21.76 -30.17 -27.48
C PHE A 454 -22.93 -30.24 -28.45
N ARG A 455 -23.81 -29.23 -28.45
CA ARG A 455 -25.05 -29.25 -29.24
C ARG A 455 -24.93 -28.56 -30.60
N LEU A 456 -24.14 -27.49 -30.70
CA LEU A 456 -24.05 -26.67 -31.91
C LEU A 456 -22.94 -27.15 -32.86
N SER A 457 -23.04 -26.72 -34.12
CA SER A 457 -21.99 -26.92 -35.12
C SER A 457 -20.69 -26.15 -34.76
N PRO A 458 -19.52 -26.58 -35.26
CA PRO A 458 -18.22 -26.02 -34.87
C PRO A 458 -18.10 -24.50 -35.06
N ALA A 459 -18.73 -23.95 -36.11
CA ALA A 459 -18.70 -22.52 -36.41
C ALA A 459 -19.44 -21.67 -35.37
N SER A 460 -20.57 -22.14 -34.84
CA SER A 460 -21.30 -21.45 -33.78
C SER A 460 -20.75 -21.76 -32.39
N ALA A 461 -20.15 -22.96 -32.21
CA ALA A 461 -19.50 -23.38 -30.97
C ALA A 461 -18.26 -22.54 -30.62
N TRP A 462 -17.63 -21.86 -31.60
CA TRP A 462 -16.49 -20.98 -31.37
C TRP A 462 -16.76 -19.90 -30.32
N HIS A 463 -17.92 -19.22 -30.39
CA HIS A 463 -18.26 -18.15 -29.44
C HIS A 463 -18.45 -18.68 -28.01
N HIS A 464 -19.04 -19.87 -27.87
CA HIS A 464 -19.21 -20.53 -26.58
C HIS A 464 -17.88 -21.04 -26.02
N SER A 465 -16.99 -21.55 -26.88
CA SER A 465 -15.63 -21.97 -26.52
C SER A 465 -14.79 -20.79 -26.07
N LEU A 466 -14.84 -19.68 -26.81
CA LEU A 466 -14.20 -18.42 -26.44
C LEU A 466 -14.71 -17.90 -25.09
N SER A 467 -16.03 -17.95 -24.87
CA SER A 467 -16.64 -17.58 -23.59
C SER A 467 -16.14 -18.46 -22.43
N LEU A 468 -15.99 -19.77 -22.65
CA LEU A 468 -15.41 -20.69 -21.67
C LEU A 468 -13.95 -20.38 -21.34
N CYS A 469 -13.14 -20.00 -22.33
CA CYS A 469 -11.74 -19.61 -22.12
C CYS A 469 -11.60 -18.43 -21.15
N PHE A 470 -12.56 -17.48 -21.14
CA PHE A 470 -12.58 -16.38 -20.18
C PHE A 470 -13.24 -16.76 -18.84
N LEU A 471 -14.26 -17.62 -18.85
CA LEU A 471 -15.00 -18.01 -17.64
C LEU A 471 -14.24 -18.98 -16.74
N LEU A 472 -13.51 -19.95 -17.29
CA LEU A 472 -12.81 -20.97 -16.49
C LEU A 472 -11.73 -20.37 -15.56
N PRO A 473 -10.86 -19.45 -16.03
CA PRO A 473 -9.90 -18.78 -15.15
C PRO A 473 -10.58 -17.92 -14.09
N PHE A 474 -11.71 -17.28 -14.45
CA PHE A 474 -12.51 -16.50 -13.50
C PHE A 474 -13.08 -17.38 -12.39
N ILE A 475 -13.65 -18.54 -12.73
CA ILE A 475 -14.16 -19.54 -11.77
C ILE A 475 -13.04 -20.04 -10.86
N GLY A 476 -11.86 -20.35 -11.42
CA GLY A 476 -10.71 -20.82 -10.63
C GLY A 476 -10.23 -19.80 -9.60
N ILE A 477 -10.13 -18.52 -10.00
CA ILE A 477 -9.70 -17.43 -9.10
C ILE A 477 -10.77 -17.14 -8.04
N CYS A 478 -12.05 -17.04 -8.44
CA CYS A 478 -13.15 -16.84 -7.50
C CYS A 478 -13.33 -18.01 -6.53
N GLY A 479 -13.21 -19.25 -7.01
CA GLY A 479 -13.29 -20.45 -6.19
C GLY A 479 -12.17 -20.53 -5.16
N ARG A 480 -10.92 -20.21 -5.55
CA ARG A 480 -9.80 -20.12 -4.61
C ARG A 480 -10.02 -19.03 -3.56
N HIS A 481 -10.53 -17.87 -3.96
CA HIS A 481 -10.82 -16.77 -3.04
C HIS A 481 -11.95 -17.12 -2.05
N LEU A 482 -13.00 -17.80 -2.51
CA LEU A 482 -14.09 -18.27 -1.66
C LEU A 482 -13.65 -19.38 -0.69
N LEU A 483 -12.80 -20.30 -1.14
CA LEU A 483 -12.26 -21.39 -0.31
C LEU A 483 -11.37 -20.86 0.83
N LEU A 484 -10.68 -19.74 0.61
CA LEU A 484 -9.93 -19.03 1.65
C LEU A 484 -10.82 -18.29 2.66
N LEU A 485 -12.07 -17.96 2.28
CA LEU A 485 -12.99 -17.16 3.11
C LEU A 485 -14.01 -17.99 3.91
N GLY A 486 -13.99 -19.32 3.78
CA GLY A 486 -14.96 -20.20 4.43
C GLY A 486 -16.31 -20.20 3.71
N ARG A 487 -16.83 -21.42 3.47
CA ARG A 487 -18.09 -21.69 2.73
C ARG A 487 -19.26 -20.83 3.21
N HIS A 488 -20.10 -20.32 2.31
CA HIS A 488 -21.57 -20.32 2.43
C HIS A 488 -22.24 -19.98 1.09
N ASP A 489 -23.30 -20.73 0.77
CA ASP A 489 -24.10 -20.69 -0.45
C ASP A 489 -25.16 -19.59 -0.41
N HIS A 490 -25.18 -18.65 -1.37
CA HIS A 490 -26.37 -17.82 -1.61
C HIS A 490 -26.58 -17.53 -3.10
N ARG A 491 -27.64 -18.10 -3.68
CA ARG A 491 -28.16 -17.72 -5.01
C ARG A 491 -29.14 -16.55 -4.80
N LEU A 492 -28.63 -15.32 -4.88
CA LEU A 492 -29.44 -14.11 -4.69
C LEU A 492 -29.84 -13.54 -6.06
N PRO A 493 -31.13 -13.28 -6.32
CA PRO A 493 -31.59 -12.71 -7.58
C PRO A 493 -31.25 -11.23 -7.68
N GLN A 494 -30.26 -10.88 -8.52
CA GLN A 494 -29.72 -9.52 -8.64
C GLN A 494 -30.76 -8.49 -9.07
N VAL A 495 -31.59 -8.87 -10.05
CA VAL A 495 -32.66 -8.02 -10.60
C VAL A 495 -33.70 -7.71 -9.53
N LEU A 496 -34.12 -8.71 -8.75
CA LEU A 496 -35.12 -8.51 -7.71
C LEU A 496 -34.60 -7.60 -6.59
N ASN A 497 -33.32 -7.71 -6.22
CA ASN A 497 -32.74 -6.81 -5.23
C ASN A 497 -32.66 -5.37 -5.76
N PHE A 498 -32.23 -5.19 -7.01
CA PHE A 498 -32.17 -3.86 -7.60
C PHE A 498 -33.56 -3.19 -7.62
N LEU A 499 -34.57 -3.91 -8.12
CA LEU A 499 -35.96 -3.43 -8.16
C LEU A 499 -36.50 -3.12 -6.76
N TYR A 500 -36.22 -3.99 -5.78
CA TYR A 500 -36.65 -3.79 -4.40
C TYR A 500 -35.94 -2.59 -3.75
N SER A 501 -34.66 -2.36 -4.07
CA SER A 501 -33.89 -1.23 -3.56
C SER A 501 -34.16 0.10 -4.28
N CYS A 502 -34.84 0.11 -5.45
CA CYS A 502 -35.11 1.32 -6.25
C CYS A 502 -35.66 2.51 -5.44
N PRO A 503 -36.68 2.35 -4.56
CA PRO A 503 -37.21 3.47 -3.79
C PRO A 503 -36.17 4.16 -2.89
N GLN A 504 -35.20 3.40 -2.37
CA GLN A 504 -34.07 3.94 -1.60
C GLN A 504 -32.98 4.52 -2.52
N LEU A 505 -32.66 3.86 -3.64
CA LEU A 505 -31.62 4.31 -4.58
C LEU A 505 -31.97 5.65 -5.23
N PHE A 506 -33.24 5.86 -5.60
CA PHE A 506 -33.74 7.14 -6.13
C PHE A 506 -34.06 8.17 -5.04
N HIS A 507 -33.78 7.87 -3.77
CA HIS A 507 -34.02 8.76 -2.62
C HIS A 507 -35.50 9.15 -2.44
N PHE A 508 -36.45 8.33 -2.92
CA PHE A 508 -37.87 8.49 -2.58
C PHE A 508 -38.15 8.13 -1.12
N ILE A 509 -37.38 7.17 -0.60
CA ILE A 509 -37.30 6.81 0.81
C ILE A 509 -35.88 7.14 1.30
N PRO A 510 -35.70 7.64 2.55
CA PRO A 510 -34.37 7.91 3.10
C PRO A 510 -33.45 6.69 2.97
N CYS A 511 -32.27 6.93 2.38
CA CYS A 511 -31.31 5.88 2.10
C CYS A 511 -30.07 6.04 3.00
N PRO A 512 -29.86 5.16 4.00
CA PRO A 512 -28.65 5.21 4.80
C PRO A 512 -27.43 4.79 3.96
N ARG A 513 -26.23 5.23 4.39
CA ARG A 513 -24.98 4.88 3.71
C ARG A 513 -24.70 3.38 3.73
N HIS A 514 -25.02 2.72 4.84
CA HIS A 514 -24.89 1.26 5.00
C HIS A 514 -26.28 0.63 5.17
N ARG A 515 -26.61 -0.33 4.30
CA ARG A 515 -27.89 -1.06 4.27
C ARG A 515 -27.74 -2.54 4.70
N LEU A 516 -26.62 -2.84 5.35
CA LEU A 516 -26.27 -4.18 5.84
C LEU A 516 -27.12 -4.54 7.05
N PRO A 517 -27.38 -5.84 7.31
CA PRO A 517 -27.93 -6.29 8.58
C PRO A 517 -27.09 -5.78 9.77
N ARG A 518 -27.71 -5.52 10.91
CA ARG A 518 -27.00 -5.13 12.14
C ARG A 518 -26.71 -6.36 12.98
N LEU A 519 -25.48 -6.49 13.47
CA LEU A 519 -25.15 -7.54 14.43
C LEU A 519 -25.74 -7.20 15.80
N ASN A 520 -26.51 -8.12 16.39
CA ASN A 520 -26.89 -8.01 17.80
C ASN A 520 -25.75 -8.58 18.69
N PRO A 521 -25.08 -7.75 19.51
CA PRO A 521 -23.92 -8.17 20.29
C PRO A 521 -24.23 -9.23 21.35
N ASN A 522 -25.49 -9.34 21.77
CA ASN A 522 -25.94 -10.27 22.81
C ASN A 522 -26.22 -11.67 22.22
N MET A 523 -26.85 -11.73 21.05
CA MET A 523 -27.28 -12.99 20.45
C MET A 523 -26.19 -13.63 19.57
N ASN A 524 -25.25 -12.86 18.99
CA ASN A 524 -24.38 -13.26 17.86
C ASN A 524 -25.11 -13.53 16.53
N TRP A 525 -26.36 -13.06 16.38
CA TRP A 525 -27.12 -13.16 15.14
C TRP A 525 -27.20 -11.81 14.44
N LEU A 526 -27.38 -11.84 13.11
CA LEU A 526 -27.65 -10.66 12.30
C LEU A 526 -29.15 -10.35 12.33
N GLU A 527 -29.49 -9.13 12.74
CA GLU A 527 -30.84 -8.58 12.74
C GLU A 527 -31.05 -7.64 11.55
N MET A 528 -32.31 -7.43 11.21
CA MET A 528 -32.69 -6.49 10.16
C MET A 528 -32.23 -5.08 10.53
N SER A 529 -31.58 -4.39 9.58
CA SER A 529 -31.31 -2.97 9.76
C SER A 529 -32.54 -2.13 9.42
N MET A 530 -32.81 -1.15 10.26
CA MET A 530 -33.99 -0.28 10.14
C MET A 530 -33.59 1.17 9.90
N VAL A 531 -34.46 1.91 9.23
CA VAL A 531 -34.37 3.34 8.92
C VAL A 531 -35.55 4.05 9.56
N GLU A 532 -35.27 5.15 10.24
CA GLU A 532 -36.28 5.99 10.86
C GLU A 532 -36.68 7.09 9.87
N LEU A 533 -37.99 7.25 9.67
CA LEU A 533 -38.52 8.24 8.76
C LEU A 533 -39.79 8.89 9.32
N GLN A 534 -39.97 10.14 8.94
CA GLN A 534 -41.17 10.90 9.28
C GLN A 534 -42.09 10.93 8.05
N PRO A 535 -43.28 10.31 8.10
CA PRO A 535 -44.16 10.19 6.94
C PRO A 535 -44.50 11.53 6.27
N HIS A 536 -44.62 12.59 7.07
CA HIS A 536 -44.99 13.93 6.60
C HIS A 536 -43.88 14.64 5.80
N LYS A 537 -42.59 14.25 5.98
CA LYS A 537 -41.44 14.84 5.25
C LYS A 537 -41.14 14.14 3.92
N LEU A 538 -41.78 13.01 3.62
CA LEU A 538 -41.55 12.28 2.38
C LEU A 538 -42.27 12.94 1.19
N SER A 539 -41.71 12.78 0.00
CA SER A 539 -42.38 13.15 -1.25
C SER A 539 -43.67 12.35 -1.45
N ARG A 540 -44.63 12.88 -2.22
CA ARG A 540 -45.90 12.16 -2.52
C ARG A 540 -45.65 10.79 -3.16
N VAL A 541 -44.64 10.69 -4.03
CA VAL A 541 -44.20 9.43 -4.64
C VAL A 541 -43.62 8.49 -3.58
N GLY A 542 -42.79 9.00 -2.67
CA GLY A 542 -42.23 8.22 -1.56
C GLY A 542 -43.30 7.68 -0.61
N GLN A 543 -44.31 8.49 -0.28
CA GLN A 543 -45.46 8.08 0.53
C GLN A 543 -46.28 6.99 -0.17
N MET A 544 -46.56 7.15 -1.47
CA MET A 544 -47.29 6.15 -2.25
C MET A 544 -46.51 4.83 -2.36
N CYS A 545 -45.21 4.89 -2.63
CA CYS A 545 -44.33 3.70 -2.64
C CYS A 545 -44.33 3.00 -1.28
N LEU A 546 -44.19 3.75 -0.18
CA LEU A 546 -44.21 3.20 1.17
C LEU A 546 -45.56 2.52 1.48
N HIS A 547 -46.68 3.15 1.09
CA HIS A 547 -48.01 2.59 1.28
C HIS A 547 -48.19 1.27 0.50
N ILE A 548 -47.73 1.20 -0.76
CA ILE A 548 -47.75 -0.03 -1.56
C ILE A 548 -46.89 -1.12 -0.91
N LEU A 549 -45.69 -0.78 -0.44
CA LEU A 549 -44.76 -1.72 0.20
C LEU A 549 -45.29 -2.29 1.53
N ILE A 550 -45.99 -1.46 2.31
CA ILE A 550 -46.66 -1.89 3.54
C ILE A 550 -47.84 -2.81 3.20
N ARG A 551 -48.69 -2.41 2.23
CA ARG A 551 -49.87 -3.18 1.82
C ARG A 551 -49.53 -4.54 1.22
N THR A 552 -48.40 -4.63 0.51
CA THR A 552 -47.88 -5.89 -0.04
C THR A 552 -47.13 -6.75 0.98
N HIS A 553 -47.05 -6.31 2.25
CA HIS A 553 -46.28 -6.97 3.31
C HIS A 553 -44.82 -7.28 2.93
N LEU A 554 -44.22 -6.50 2.03
CA LEU A 554 -42.81 -6.64 1.67
C LEU A 554 -41.90 -6.06 2.77
N VAL A 555 -42.40 -5.06 3.49
CA VAL A 555 -41.64 -4.25 4.45
C VAL A 555 -42.08 -4.55 5.90
N HIS A 556 -41.13 -4.58 6.83
CA HIS A 556 -41.41 -4.59 8.27
C HIS A 556 -41.39 -3.15 8.77
N TYR A 557 -42.40 -2.74 9.54
CA TYR A 557 -42.51 -1.38 10.04
C TYR A 557 -42.92 -1.37 11.51
N GLU A 558 -42.41 -0.38 12.24
CA GLU A 558 -42.74 -0.09 13.64
C GLU A 558 -43.11 1.40 13.76
N GLU A 559 -44.26 1.69 14.36
CA GLU A 559 -44.64 3.07 14.68
C GLU A 559 -44.14 3.41 16.08
N PHE A 560 -43.45 4.55 16.22
CA PHE A 560 -43.01 5.05 17.51
C PHE A 560 -43.21 6.57 17.59
N ASP A 561 -43.53 7.07 18.78
CA ASP A 561 -43.65 8.51 19.02
C ASP A 561 -42.32 9.02 19.60
N LYS A 562 -41.81 10.10 19.03
CA LYS A 562 -40.59 10.75 19.51
C LYS A 562 -40.78 12.25 19.39
N ASP A 563 -40.69 12.93 20.53
CA ASP A 563 -40.85 14.39 20.64
C ASP A 563 -42.24 14.91 20.19
N GLY A 564 -43.29 14.10 20.35
CA GLY A 564 -44.67 14.47 20.00
C GLY A 564 -45.00 14.40 18.51
N GLU A 565 -44.09 13.84 17.70
CA GLU A 565 -44.30 13.58 16.28
C GLU A 565 -44.32 12.07 16.00
N ARG A 566 -45.19 11.63 15.07
CA ARG A 566 -45.26 10.22 14.64
C ARG A 566 -44.05 9.88 13.77
N TRP A 567 -43.19 8.99 14.28
CA TRP A 567 -42.08 8.41 13.53
C TRP A 567 -42.39 6.98 13.13
N LEU A 568 -41.81 6.57 12.00
CA LEU A 568 -41.99 5.24 11.44
C LEU A 568 -40.61 4.63 11.20
N ARG A 569 -40.35 3.46 11.78
CA ARG A 569 -39.12 2.70 11.62
C ARG A 569 -39.37 1.59 10.60
N VAL A 570 -38.70 1.66 9.46
CA VAL A 570 -38.89 0.78 8.30
C VAL A 570 -37.66 -0.08 8.09
N ASN A 571 -37.81 -1.35 7.71
CA ASN A 571 -36.66 -2.17 7.33
C ASN A 571 -35.94 -1.63 6.08
N ASN A 572 -34.64 -1.81 6.01
CA ASN A 572 -33.88 -1.45 4.83
C ASN A 572 -34.30 -2.29 3.62
N LEU A 573 -34.48 -1.64 2.47
CA LEU A 573 -34.97 -2.29 1.25
C LEU A 573 -33.84 -3.02 0.52
N THR A 574 -33.41 -4.15 1.09
CA THR A 574 -32.47 -5.09 0.44
C THR A 574 -32.97 -6.53 0.61
N ILE A 575 -32.64 -7.41 -0.33
CA ILE A 575 -32.99 -8.83 -0.23
C ILE A 575 -32.42 -9.46 1.03
N LEU A 576 -31.24 -9.03 1.49
CA LEU A 576 -30.66 -9.53 2.74
C LEU A 576 -31.58 -9.27 3.95
N ASN A 577 -32.10 -8.05 4.08
CA ASN A 577 -33.05 -7.74 5.16
C ASN A 577 -34.42 -8.39 4.92
N PHE A 578 -34.82 -8.61 3.66
CA PHE A 578 -36.06 -9.32 3.32
C PHE A 578 -35.99 -10.81 3.71
N ILE A 579 -34.85 -11.47 3.46
CA ILE A 579 -34.62 -12.86 3.89
C ILE A 579 -34.64 -12.92 5.42
N LEU A 580 -33.98 -11.99 6.11
CA LEU A 580 -34.02 -11.94 7.57
C LEU A 580 -35.43 -11.74 8.11
N LYS A 581 -36.26 -10.92 7.45
CA LYS A 581 -37.69 -10.78 7.77
C LYS A 581 -38.41 -12.13 7.70
N PHE A 582 -38.22 -12.86 6.59
CA PHE A 582 -38.84 -14.17 6.39
C PHE A 582 -38.33 -15.21 7.38
N VAL A 583 -37.02 -15.29 7.61
CA VAL A 583 -36.40 -16.24 8.54
C VAL A 583 -36.86 -15.98 9.97
N CYS A 584 -36.87 -14.72 10.44
CA CYS A 584 -37.41 -14.37 11.75
C CYS A 584 -38.91 -14.68 11.86
N SER A 585 -39.69 -14.43 10.80
CA SER A 585 -41.13 -14.74 10.80
C SER A 585 -41.41 -16.24 10.81
N VAL A 586 -40.65 -17.04 10.07
CA VAL A 586 -40.76 -18.51 10.05
C VAL A 586 -40.29 -19.13 11.36
N ILE A 587 -39.17 -18.67 11.93
CA ILE A 587 -38.70 -19.11 13.24
C ILE A 587 -39.70 -18.71 14.33
N ALA A 588 -40.24 -17.49 14.31
CA ALA A 588 -41.28 -17.07 15.23
C ALA A 588 -42.58 -17.89 15.06
N PHE A 589 -42.94 -18.24 13.84
CA PHE A 589 -44.06 -19.13 13.56
C PHE A 589 -43.82 -20.54 14.11
N ILE A 590 -42.65 -21.14 13.84
CA ILE A 590 -42.28 -22.46 14.35
C ILE A 590 -42.22 -22.45 15.88
N LEU A 591 -41.56 -21.47 16.50
CA LEU A 591 -41.53 -21.33 17.97
C LEU A 591 -42.92 -21.17 18.55
N ARG A 592 -43.77 -20.32 17.97
CA ARG A 592 -45.13 -20.09 18.45
C ARG A 592 -46.00 -21.34 18.34
N PHE A 593 -45.91 -22.09 17.24
CA PHE A 593 -46.66 -23.34 17.07
C PHE A 593 -46.07 -24.51 17.87
N TYR A 594 -44.74 -24.59 18.03
CA TYR A 594 -44.07 -25.63 18.80
C TYR A 594 -44.26 -25.42 20.31
N PHE A 595 -44.15 -24.19 20.82
CA PHE A 595 -44.49 -23.87 22.22
C PHE A 595 -45.99 -23.97 22.49
N ALA A 596 -46.86 -23.60 21.55
CA ALA A 596 -48.29 -23.86 21.68
C ALA A 596 -48.56 -25.36 21.80
N ARG A 597 -47.92 -26.20 20.98
CA ARG A 597 -48.02 -27.66 21.09
C ARG A 597 -47.51 -28.18 22.43
N LEU A 598 -46.35 -27.69 22.90
CA LEU A 598 -45.77 -28.08 24.19
C LEU A 598 -46.67 -27.68 25.38
N LEU A 599 -47.28 -26.49 25.33
CA LEU A 599 -48.20 -26.01 26.38
C LEU A 599 -49.55 -26.73 26.34
N TYR A 600 -50.10 -27.00 25.16
CA TYR A 600 -51.35 -27.76 25.01
C TYR A 600 -51.19 -29.24 25.40
N ASP A 601 -50.02 -29.84 25.17
CA ASP A 601 -49.71 -31.22 25.62
C ASP A 601 -49.45 -31.31 27.14
N THR A 602 -49.20 -30.19 27.83
CA THR A 602 -49.05 -30.15 29.30
C THR A 602 -50.34 -29.82 30.08
N VAL A 603 -51.39 -29.38 29.38
CA VAL A 603 -52.68 -28.96 29.99
C VAL A 603 -53.78 -30.02 29.80
N ASN A 604 -53.47 -31.16 29.19
CA ASN A 604 -54.35 -32.33 29.12
C ASN A 604 -53.83 -33.50 29.96
#